data_AF-A0A4S8L353-F1
#
_entry.id   AF-A0A4S8L353-F1
#
_cell.length_a   1.000
_cell.length_b   1.000
_cell.length_c   1.000
_cell.angle_alpha   90.00
_cell.angle_beta   90.00
_cell.angle_gamma   90.00
#
_symmetry.space_group_name_H-M   'P 1'
#
loop_
_entity.id
_entity.type
_entity.pdbx_description
1 polymer ?
#
loop_
_entity_poly.entity_id
_entity_poly.type
_entity_poly.pdbx_seq_one_letter_code
_entity_poly.pdbx_strand_id
1 'polypeptide(L)' 'MARRSAPPGSGPAYIPKNQAALHGRGMFPDPDESTFSRFMREEVWAPEKLPGNISFVTGIGLFAAGIFAVRSWGDMLIPA' A
#
# COMPACT_ATOMS: atom_id res chain seq x y z
N MET A 1 32.56 48.99 -9.65
CA MET A 1 31.41 48.06 -9.70
C MET A 1 31.85 46.73 -9.10
N ALA A 2 31.45 46.45 -7.85
CA ALA A 2 31.81 45.22 -7.16
C ALA A 2 31.03 44.04 -7.77
N ARG A 3 31.76 43.05 -8.29
CA ARG A 3 31.21 41.79 -8.78
C ARG A 3 30.70 41.01 -7.56
N ARG A 4 29.41 41.13 -7.23
CA ARG A 4 28.75 40.26 -6.26
C ARG A 4 28.70 38.85 -6.86
N SER A 5 29.72 38.05 -6.60
CA SER A 5 29.69 36.61 -6.84
C SER A 5 28.56 36.00 -6.00
N ALA A 6 27.68 35.22 -6.64
CA ALA A 6 26.63 34.50 -5.93
C ALA A 6 27.23 33.55 -4.88
N PRO A 7 26.55 33.30 -3.74
CA PRO A 7 27.04 32.41 -2.70
C PRO A 7 27.35 30.99 -3.23
N PRO A 8 28.37 30.30 -2.70
CA PRO A 8 28.66 28.91 -3.06
C PRO A 8 27.43 28.04 -2.80
N GLY A 9 26.84 27.47 -3.86
CA GLY A 9 25.62 26.65 -3.78
C GLY A 9 24.37 27.21 -4.47
N SER A 10 24.44 28.36 -5.16
CA SER A 10 23.30 28.94 -5.90
C SER A 10 22.96 28.23 -7.23
N GLY A 11 23.32 26.96 -7.38
CA GLY A 11 22.91 26.14 -8.52
C GLY A 11 21.40 25.84 -8.48
N PRO A 12 20.76 25.56 -9.62
CA PRO A 12 19.35 25.19 -9.64
C PRO A 12 19.11 23.98 -8.73
N ALA A 13 18.33 24.17 -7.67
CA ALA A 13 17.86 23.07 -6.84
C ALA A 13 16.86 22.26 -7.67
N TYR A 14 17.32 21.17 -8.26
CA TYR A 14 16.46 20.17 -8.86
C TYR A 14 15.68 19.50 -7.73
N ILE A 15 14.51 20.04 -7.38
CA ILE A 15 13.56 19.34 -6.53
C ILE A 15 13.15 18.09 -7.31
N PRO A 16 13.51 16.86 -6.88
CA PRO A 16 12.99 15.67 -7.53
C PRO A 16 11.47 15.69 -7.31
N LYS A 17 10.72 15.65 -8.42
CA LYS A 17 9.24 15.65 -8.49
C LYS A 17 8.60 14.37 -7.89
N ASN A 18 9.34 13.66 -7.05
CA ASN A 18 9.11 12.28 -6.66
C ASN A 18 9.40 12.08 -5.15
N GLN A 19 9.10 13.08 -4.31
CA GLN A 19 9.02 12.89 -2.86
C GLN A 19 7.92 11.89 -2.44
N ALA A 20 6.98 11.56 -3.32
CA ALA A 20 6.06 10.43 -3.15
C ALA A 20 6.76 9.06 -3.30
N ALA A 21 7.86 8.96 -4.07
CA ALA A 21 8.67 7.76 -4.17
C ALA A 21 9.68 7.62 -3.02
N LEU A 22 9.96 8.70 -2.28
CA LEU A 22 10.84 8.68 -1.10
C LEU A 22 10.13 8.14 0.16
N HIS A 23 8.80 8.18 0.21
CA HIS A 23 8.01 7.50 1.26
C HIS A 23 7.70 6.04 0.92
N GLY A 24 7.82 5.64 -0.34
CA GLY A 24 7.90 4.24 -0.76
C GLY A 24 9.33 3.74 -0.66
N ARG A 25 9.90 3.76 0.54
CA ARG A 25 11.27 3.31 0.83
C ARG A 25 11.44 1.92 0.22
N GLY A 26 12.28 1.84 -0.82
CA GLY A 26 12.52 0.67 -1.63
C GLY A 26 12.62 -0.60 -0.79
N MET A 27 11.60 -1.44 -0.89
CA MET A 27 11.71 -2.83 -0.49
C MET A 27 12.44 -3.50 -1.65
N PHE A 28 13.77 -3.43 -1.62
CA PHE A 28 14.57 -4.33 -2.44
C PHE A 28 14.01 -5.74 -2.19
N PRO A 29 13.64 -6.50 -3.24
CA PRO A 29 13.13 -7.85 -3.07
C PRO A 29 14.16 -8.63 -2.26
N ASP A 30 13.79 -9.02 -1.04
CA ASP A 30 14.63 -9.87 -0.22
C ASP A 30 14.75 -11.20 -0.97
N PRO A 31 15.96 -11.65 -1.35
CA PRO A 31 16.11 -12.93 -2.05
C PRO A 31 15.63 -14.12 -1.20
N ASP A 32 15.52 -13.96 0.12
CA ASP A 32 14.97 -14.96 1.05
C ASP A 32 13.46 -14.81 1.29
N GLU A 33 12.79 -13.98 0.49
CA GLU A 33 11.35 -13.76 0.57
C GLU A 33 10.53 -15.00 0.20
N SER A 34 9.59 -15.37 1.08
CA SER A 34 8.57 -16.36 0.73
C SER A 34 7.67 -15.86 -0.40
N THR A 35 7.27 -16.76 -1.30
CA THR A 35 6.35 -16.48 -2.43
C THR A 35 5.04 -15.83 -1.99
N PHE A 36 4.57 -16.14 -0.78
CA PHE A 36 3.37 -15.51 -0.21
C PHE A 36 3.64 -14.05 0.17
N SER A 37 4.76 -13.75 0.83
CA SER A 37 5.17 -12.38 1.15
C SER A 37 5.34 -11.54 -0.11
N ARG A 38 5.94 -12.12 -1.16
CA ARG A 38 6.05 -11.49 -2.48
C ARG A 38 4.71 -11.12 -3.07
N PHE A 39 3.79 -12.08 -3.09
CA PHE A 39 2.44 -11.88 -3.60
C PHE A 39 1.71 -10.78 -2.83
N MET A 40 1.82 -10.75 -1.49
CA MET A 40 1.16 -9.72 -0.71
C MET A 40 1.74 -8.32 -1.00
N ARG A 41 3.06 -8.19 -1.19
CA ARG A 41 3.69 -6.92 -1.58
C ARG A 41 3.28 -6.47 -2.98
N GLU A 42 3.31 -7.37 -3.96
CA GLU A 42 3.08 -7.05 -5.39
C GLU A 42 1.60 -6.92 -5.73
N GLU A 43 0.76 -7.78 -5.17
CA GLU A 43 -0.64 -7.95 -5.58
C GLU A 43 -1.63 -7.52 -4.50
N VAL A 44 -1.24 -7.16 -3.28
CA VAL A 44 -2.20 -6.66 -2.28
C VAL A 44 -1.86 -5.22 -1.88
N TRP A 45 -0.59 -4.94 -1.63
CA TRP A 45 -0.16 -3.64 -1.11
C TRP A 45 0.54 -2.73 -2.13
N ALA A 46 0.67 -3.16 -3.39
CA ALA A 46 1.26 -2.32 -4.43
C ALA A 46 0.43 -1.05 -4.66
N PRO A 47 1.04 0.15 -4.64
CA PRO A 47 0.32 1.42 -4.64
C PRO A 47 -0.54 1.63 -5.90
N GLU A 48 -0.18 1.02 -7.02
CA GLU A 48 -0.94 1.10 -8.29
C GLU A 48 -2.19 0.21 -8.28
N LYS A 49 -2.27 -0.77 -7.37
CA LYS A 49 -3.34 -1.77 -7.31
C LYS A 49 -4.16 -1.70 -6.01
N LEU A 50 -3.71 -0.91 -5.04
CA LEU A 50 -4.34 -0.74 -3.71
C LEU A 50 -5.86 -0.49 -3.76
N PRO A 51 -6.40 0.47 -4.54
CA PRO A 51 -7.83 0.78 -4.50
C PRO A 51 -8.72 -0.39 -4.91
N GLY A 52 -8.31 -1.16 -5.92
CA GLY A 52 -9.03 -2.34 -6.38
C GLY A 52 -8.86 -3.53 -5.44
N ASN A 53 -7.63 -3.79 -5.01
CA ASN A 53 -7.30 -4.99 -4.24
C ASN A 53 -7.83 -4.93 -2.81
N ILE A 54 -7.89 -3.73 -2.19
CA ILE A 54 -8.60 -3.53 -0.92
C ILE A 54 -10.07 -3.90 -1.05
N SER A 55 -10.72 -3.54 -2.16
CA SER A 55 -12.13 -3.86 -2.39
C SER A 55 -12.35 -5.38 -2.48
N PHE A 56 -11.44 -6.10 -3.16
CA PHE A 56 -11.47 -7.56 -3.21
C PHE A 56 -11.25 -8.21 -1.85
N VAL A 57 -10.21 -7.80 -1.11
CA VAL A 57 -9.93 -8.32 0.24
C VAL A 57 -11.11 -8.05 1.17
N THR A 58 -11.68 -6.85 1.11
CA THR A 58 -12.86 -6.47 1.91
C THR A 58 -14.05 -7.33 1.53
N GLY A 59 -14.35 -7.49 0.23
CA GLY A 59 -15.46 -8.30 -0.24
C GLY A 59 -15.36 -9.77 0.17
N ILE A 60 -14.19 -10.38 -0.03
CA ILE A 60 -13.92 -11.76 0.38
C ILE A 60 -14.03 -11.90 1.90
N GLY A 61 -13.46 -10.95 2.65
CA GLY A 61 -13.52 -10.92 4.11
C GLY A 61 -14.95 -10.82 4.64
N LEU A 62 -15.74 -9.89 4.09
CA LEU A 62 -17.14 -9.71 4.50
C LEU A 62 -17.98 -10.94 4.18
N PHE A 63 -17.76 -11.58 3.02
CA PHE A 63 -18.45 -12.80 2.63
C PHE A 63 -18.15 -13.96 3.57
N ALA A 64 -16.86 -14.21 3.85
CA ALA A 64 -16.45 -15.27 4.77
C ALA A 64 -16.94 -15.00 6.21
N ALA A 65 -16.86 -13.75 6.67
CA ALA A 65 -17.38 -13.34 7.98
C ALA A 65 -18.90 -13.53 8.07
N GLY A 66 -19.65 -13.21 7.01
CA GLY A 66 -21.09 -13.44 6.92
C GLY A 66 -21.45 -14.91 7.03
N ILE A 67 -20.74 -15.80 6.32
CA ILE A 67 -20.92 -17.25 6.43
C ILE A 67 -20.67 -17.71 7.87
N PHE A 68 -19.56 -17.26 8.47
CA PHE A 68 -19.24 -17.61 9.85
C PHE A 68 -20.32 -17.13 10.83
N ALA A 69 -20.84 -15.91 10.62
CA ALA A 69 -21.87 -15.34 11.45
C ALA A 69 -23.18 -16.14 11.36
N VAL A 70 -23.65 -16.44 10.15
CA VAL A 70 -24.87 -17.25 9.95
C VAL A 70 -24.67 -18.67 10.50
N ARG A 71 -23.49 -19.25 10.36
CA ARG A 71 -23.22 -20.59 10.90
C ARG A 71 -23.18 -20.63 12.43
N SER A 72 -22.79 -19.53 13.07
CA SER A 72 -22.64 -19.47 14.53
C SER A 72 -23.91 -18.99 15.24
N TRP A 73 -24.65 -18.08 14.62
CA TRP A 73 -25.81 -17.41 15.22
C TRP A 73 -27.10 -17.55 14.41
N GLY A 74 -27.08 -18.29 13.29
CA GLY A 74 -28.23 -18.42 12.39
C GLY A 74 -29.49 -18.91 13.10
N ASP A 75 -29.36 -19.88 13.99
CA ASP A 75 -30.49 -20.42 14.75
C ASP A 75 -31.13 -19.39 15.68
N MET A 76 -30.35 -18.42 16.19
CA MET A 76 -30.86 -17.32 17.01
C MET A 76 -31.63 -16.27 16.20
N LEU A 77 -31.42 -16.24 14.87
CA LEU A 77 -32.05 -15.28 13.96
C LEU A 77 -33.39 -15.79 13.41
N ILE A 78 -33.77 -17.04 13.68
CA ILE A 78 -35.06 -17.61 13.28
C ILE A 78 -36.07 -17.37 14.41
N PRO A 79 -37.13 -16.57 14.18
CA PRO A 79 -38.21 -16.42 15.16
C PRO A 79 -39.01 -17.73 15.26
N ALA A 80 -39.45 -18.05 16.47
CA ALA A 80 -40.19 -19.26 16.83
C ALA A 80 -41.53 -19.40 16.09
#